data_AF-A0A8C1MIX4-F1
#
_entry.id   AF-A0A8C1MIX4-F1
#
_cell.length_a   1.000
_cell.length_b   1.000
_cell.length_c   1.000
_cell.angle_alpha   90.00
_cell.angle_beta   90.00
_cell.angle_gamma   90.00
#
_symmetry.space_group_name_H-M   'P 1'
#
loop_
_entity.id
_entity.type
_entity.pdbx_description
1 polymer ?
#
loop_
_entity_poly.entity_id
_entity_poly.type
_entity_poly.pdbx_seq_one_letter_code
_entity_poly.pdbx_strand_id
1 'polypeptide(L)'
;MNHTPSPNMTEAAKSGAGLLCGLGLGPDRVRSPDSLTHTPSPSGGTPSSSPPLLLSPGLGCDGGGDWESREELRLRELEEARARAAQMEKTMRWWSDCTANWREKWSKVRAERNRARDEVRQLRQRLDALTKELTGARRERQELAAENEQLRLEAQRVRAEQNSPVNASTAPASNSSASTHSNQPREPDIKQDNQDEENVRDGPGSPEQEPVRDVDTDKPDKQKELELLEALLRAKSEAPDSWDIRSASSVRSVLSRQDRSRLLWEDLAALEEDSSKLNALQLRLDESQKVLLKEREDKHALIKNIEKLEAELSQWKLKYEELNKSKQEALKQLNFLKEVHQDELGRMSEDLEDELGARTSMDKKLAELRTEMERLQVENAAEWGRRERLETEKLALERENKKLRAQMEDLEEQLARKRRQAASALDTDLKTIQCELFERNKELADLRHVHSKVKKQYQEKMAELAHANRRVEQHETEVKKLRLRVEELKKELGQAEDELDEAHNQTRKLQRSLDEQVEQTENLQVQLEHLQSRLRRQQNPGLFGKMRTSPSSRFVPEDADAPLSDPDEDEEEERQLQIP
;
A
#
# COMPACT_ATOMS: atom_id res chain seq x y z
N MET A 1 -0.53 54.54 8.17
CA MET A 1 -0.57 55.32 9.42
C MET A 1 -1.92 55.10 10.09
N ASN A 2 -1.94 54.97 11.42
CA ASN A 2 -3.12 54.92 12.31
C ASN A 2 -4.02 53.67 12.08
N HIS A 3 -4.08 52.62 12.93
CA HIS A 3 -4.20 52.53 14.40
C HIS A 3 -5.34 53.43 14.93
N THR A 4 -6.44 52.90 15.50
CA THR A 4 -6.50 52.11 16.75
C THR A 4 -7.78 51.25 16.90
N PRO A 5 -7.78 50.18 17.72
CA PRO A 5 -8.97 49.47 18.20
C PRO A 5 -9.36 49.86 19.64
N SER A 6 -10.58 49.53 20.08
CA SER A 6 -11.10 49.74 21.46
C SER A 6 -12.09 48.63 21.88
N PRO A 7 -12.39 48.43 23.19
CA PRO A 7 -12.25 47.09 23.77
C PRO A 7 -13.45 46.56 24.59
N ASN A 8 -13.27 45.33 25.09
CA ASN A 8 -13.87 44.70 26.29
C ASN A 8 -15.39 44.82 26.57
N MET A 9 -16.02 43.66 26.77
CA MET A 9 -16.96 43.46 27.88
C MET A 9 -16.70 42.09 28.54
N THR A 10 -16.72 42.08 29.87
CA THR A 10 -16.51 40.91 30.73
C THR A 10 -17.52 40.92 31.86
N GLU A 11 -18.46 39.99 31.86
CA GLU A 11 -19.24 39.51 33.01
C GLU A 11 -19.86 38.15 32.59
N ALA A 12 -20.21 37.17 33.42
CA ALA A 12 -19.86 36.72 34.78
C ALA A 12 -21.08 35.89 35.26
N ALA A 13 -20.84 34.78 35.98
CA ALA A 13 -21.87 33.99 36.69
C ALA A 13 -22.96 33.28 35.81
N LYS A 14 -23.56 32.14 36.21
CA LYS A 14 -23.45 31.34 37.45
C LYS A 14 -23.86 29.87 37.21
N SER A 15 -23.23 28.98 37.98
CA SER A 15 -23.76 27.74 38.59
C SER A 15 -24.72 26.80 37.82
N GLY A 16 -24.24 25.57 37.61
CA GLY A 16 -25.07 24.38 37.36
C GLY A 16 -24.30 23.11 37.75
N ALA A 17 -24.44 22.65 38.99
CA ALA A 17 -23.75 21.45 39.47
C ALA A 17 -24.52 20.18 39.07
N GLY A 18 -23.82 19.19 38.50
CA GLY A 18 -24.35 17.88 38.15
C GLY A 18 -23.24 16.84 38.23
N LEU A 19 -23.21 16.09 39.34
CA LEU A 19 -22.28 14.99 39.57
C LEU A 19 -22.55 13.83 38.61
N LEU A 20 -21.50 13.26 38.00
CA LEU A 20 -21.37 11.81 37.80
C LEU A 20 -19.87 11.46 37.62
N CYS A 21 -19.46 10.34 38.21
CA CYS A 21 -18.06 9.90 38.26
C CYS A 21 -17.59 9.23 36.95
N GLY A 22 -16.29 9.31 36.65
CA GLY A 22 -15.70 8.57 35.51
C GLY A 22 -14.22 8.83 35.28
N LEU A 23 -13.38 8.05 35.96
CA LEU A 23 -11.91 7.95 35.85
C LEU A 23 -11.32 8.28 34.46
N GLY A 24 -10.37 9.22 34.40
CA GLY A 24 -9.58 9.53 33.20
C GLY A 24 -8.30 10.28 33.55
N LEU A 25 -7.15 9.77 33.09
CA LEU A 25 -5.81 10.28 33.44
C LEU A 25 -5.50 11.61 32.74
N GLY A 26 -4.59 12.39 33.32
CA GLY A 26 -4.33 13.78 32.92
C GLY A 26 -3.66 13.95 31.53
N PRO A 27 -3.76 15.15 30.93
CA PRO A 27 -3.21 15.43 29.61
C PRO A 27 -1.72 15.77 29.70
N ASP A 28 -0.86 14.87 29.21
CA ASP A 28 0.57 15.14 29.12
C ASP A 28 0.86 16.13 27.98
N ARG A 29 1.10 17.38 28.38
CA ARG A 29 1.25 18.52 27.47
C ARG A 29 2.71 18.62 27.02
N VAL A 30 3.09 17.78 26.04
CA VAL A 30 4.47 17.77 25.51
C VAL A 30 4.84 19.15 24.96
N ARG A 31 5.77 19.78 25.68
CA ARG A 31 6.26 21.15 25.45
C ARG A 31 7.40 21.08 24.44
N SER A 32 7.39 21.94 23.42
CA SER A 32 8.52 22.05 22.47
C SER A 32 9.79 22.48 23.20
N PRO A 33 10.94 21.78 23.03
CA PRO A 33 12.23 22.22 23.54
C PRO A 33 13.01 22.99 22.46
N ASP A 34 12.57 24.21 22.13
CA ASP A 34 13.41 25.16 21.40
C ASP A 34 14.37 25.85 22.38
N SER A 35 15.64 25.43 22.41
CA SER A 35 16.76 26.24 22.90
C SER A 35 18.13 25.66 22.56
N LEU A 36 18.93 26.49 21.87
CA LEU A 36 20.39 26.56 21.99
C LEU A 36 21.21 25.33 21.57
N THR A 37 21.50 25.23 20.28
CA THR A 37 22.86 24.85 19.83
C THR A 37 23.40 25.87 18.84
N HIS A 38 24.28 26.75 19.33
CA HIS A 38 25.19 27.50 18.46
C HIS A 38 26.26 26.52 17.96
N THR A 39 26.21 26.13 16.69
CA THR A 39 27.33 25.43 16.03
C THR A 39 28.34 26.46 15.51
N PRO A 40 29.60 26.48 15.98
CA PRO A 40 30.61 27.35 15.41
C PRO A 40 31.03 26.84 14.02
N SER A 41 31.12 27.76 13.05
CA SER A 41 31.73 27.47 11.75
C SER A 41 33.22 27.19 11.91
N PRO A 42 33.78 26.11 11.33
CA PRO A 42 35.22 25.94 11.29
C PRO A 42 35.83 26.84 10.21
N SER A 43 36.32 28.01 10.61
CA SER A 43 37.35 28.72 9.83
C SER A 43 38.69 28.02 10.04
N GLY A 44 39.17 27.25 9.06
CA GLY A 44 40.41 26.48 9.20
C GLY A 44 40.96 25.97 7.88
N GLY A 45 42.19 26.39 7.56
CA GLY A 45 42.91 26.19 6.30
C GLY A 45 42.90 24.80 5.67
N THR A 46 43.01 24.80 4.35
CA THR A 46 43.38 23.65 3.51
C THR A 46 44.73 23.05 3.94
N PRO A 47 44.81 21.75 4.29
CA PRO A 47 46.07 21.05 4.36
C PRO A 47 46.47 20.59 2.95
N SER A 48 47.44 21.28 2.35
CA SER A 48 48.08 20.83 1.11
C SER A 48 48.93 19.59 1.39
N SER A 49 48.33 18.40 1.29
CA SER A 49 49.04 17.12 1.38
C SER A 49 49.72 16.78 0.06
N SER A 50 50.92 17.32 -0.16
CA SER A 50 51.86 16.75 -1.12
C SER A 50 52.39 15.41 -0.57
N PRO A 51 52.51 14.35 -1.39
CA PRO A 51 52.98 13.06 -0.90
C PRO A 51 54.45 13.17 -0.44
N PRO A 52 54.83 12.52 0.68
CA PRO A 52 56.21 12.55 1.14
C PRO A 52 57.10 11.74 0.20
N LEU A 53 58.23 12.34 -0.23
CA LEU A 53 59.29 11.65 -0.94
C LEU A 53 59.98 10.67 0.03
N LEU A 54 59.52 9.41 0.06
CA LEU A 54 60.20 8.34 0.77
C LEU A 54 61.40 7.87 -0.05
N LEU A 55 62.57 7.91 0.59
CA LEU A 55 63.83 7.44 0.01
C LEU A 55 63.75 5.95 -0.27
N SER A 56 64.32 5.53 -1.40
CA SER A 56 64.57 4.11 -1.70
C SER A 56 65.74 3.56 -0.87
N PRO A 57 65.57 2.42 -0.19
CA PRO A 57 66.66 1.48 0.03
C PRO A 57 66.67 0.50 -1.15
N GLY A 58 67.74 0.51 -1.95
CA GLY A 58 67.96 -0.59 -2.89
C GLY A 58 68.64 -1.76 -2.17
N LEU A 59 68.14 -2.98 -2.38
CA LEU A 59 68.91 -4.21 -2.64
C LEU A 59 67.99 -5.43 -2.72
N GLY A 60 68.39 -6.43 -3.51
CA GLY A 60 67.96 -7.82 -3.30
C GLY A 60 66.99 -8.38 -4.36
N CYS A 61 67.39 -9.49 -4.96
CA CYS A 61 66.49 -10.37 -5.72
C CYS A 61 65.41 -10.95 -4.81
N ASP A 62 64.13 -10.84 -5.18
CA ASP A 62 63.27 -11.97 -5.56
C ASP A 62 61.86 -11.45 -5.95
N GLY A 63 61.71 -11.03 -7.21
CA GLY A 63 60.70 -10.02 -7.60
C GLY A 63 59.33 -10.48 -8.07
N GLY A 64 58.98 -11.77 -7.93
CA GLY A 64 57.73 -12.32 -8.48
C GLY A 64 56.49 -12.09 -7.61
N GLY A 65 56.51 -12.58 -6.37
CA GLY A 65 55.29 -12.69 -5.53
C GLY A 65 54.81 -11.41 -4.85
N ASP A 66 55.66 -10.38 -4.71
CA ASP A 66 55.28 -9.10 -4.09
C ASP A 66 54.29 -8.30 -4.97
N TRP A 67 54.46 -8.39 -6.30
CA TRP A 67 53.52 -7.77 -7.25
C TRP A 67 52.15 -8.46 -7.24
N GLU A 68 52.09 -9.79 -7.25
CA GLU A 68 50.81 -10.52 -7.13
C GLU A 68 50.12 -10.23 -5.80
N SER A 69 50.85 -10.26 -4.69
CA SER A 69 50.29 -9.96 -3.35
C SER A 69 49.71 -8.53 -3.27
N ARG A 70 50.38 -7.56 -3.91
CA ARG A 70 49.97 -6.15 -3.95
C ARG A 70 48.80 -5.91 -4.91
N GLU A 71 48.74 -6.61 -6.05
CA GLU A 71 47.61 -6.54 -6.97
C GLU A 71 46.38 -7.24 -6.36
N GLU A 72 46.55 -8.36 -5.66
CA GLU A 72 45.51 -9.01 -4.86
C GLU A 72 44.95 -8.09 -3.76
N LEU A 73 45.81 -7.37 -3.03
CA LEU A 73 45.38 -6.41 -2.02
C LEU A 73 44.54 -5.29 -2.66
N ARG A 74 45.02 -4.74 -3.79
CA ARG A 74 44.32 -3.70 -4.55
C ARG A 74 42.97 -4.17 -5.11
N LEU A 75 42.87 -5.42 -5.54
CA LEU A 75 41.61 -6.03 -5.97
C LEU A 75 40.62 -6.17 -4.81
N ARG A 76 41.09 -6.63 -3.62
CA ARG A 76 40.27 -6.68 -2.41
C ARG A 76 39.80 -5.29 -1.96
N GLU A 77 40.66 -4.28 -2.00
CA GLU A 77 40.28 -2.88 -1.73
C GLU A 77 39.22 -2.35 -2.72
N LEU A 78 39.35 -2.67 -4.01
CA LEU A 78 38.36 -2.32 -5.03
C LEU A 78 37.02 -3.05 -4.84
N GLU A 79 37.03 -4.32 -4.44
CA GLU A 79 35.81 -5.05 -4.10
C GLU A 79 35.15 -4.52 -2.83
N GLU A 80 35.93 -4.16 -1.79
CA GLU A 80 35.41 -3.54 -0.59
C GLU A 80 34.83 -2.14 -0.88
N ALA A 81 35.47 -1.35 -1.75
CA ALA A 81 34.95 -0.07 -2.22
C ALA A 81 33.63 -0.24 -3.02
N ARG A 82 33.55 -1.24 -3.91
CA ARG A 82 32.31 -1.58 -4.63
C ARG A 82 31.21 -2.05 -3.68
N ALA A 83 31.53 -2.84 -2.67
CA ALA A 83 30.58 -3.30 -1.65
C ALA A 83 30.03 -2.12 -0.82
N ARG A 84 30.90 -1.19 -0.39
CA ARG A 84 30.50 0.06 0.29
C ARG A 84 29.61 0.93 -0.61
N ALA A 85 29.97 1.09 -1.89
CA ALA A 85 29.17 1.84 -2.86
C ALA A 85 27.78 1.22 -3.09
N ALA A 86 27.71 -0.11 -3.26
CA ALA A 86 26.44 -0.83 -3.40
C ALA A 86 25.56 -0.70 -2.14
N GLN A 87 26.16 -0.66 -0.94
CA GLN A 87 25.42 -0.43 0.31
C GLN A 87 24.92 1.02 0.42
N MET A 88 25.70 2.01 -0.02
CA MET A 88 25.25 3.40 -0.15
C MET A 88 24.10 3.53 -1.16
N GLU A 89 24.15 2.84 -2.30
CA GLU A 89 23.07 2.83 -3.29
C GLU A 89 21.77 2.22 -2.75
N LYS A 90 21.84 1.12 -1.99
CA LYS A 90 20.67 0.56 -1.28
C LYS A 90 20.09 1.56 -0.30
N THR A 91 20.94 2.22 0.47
CA THR A 91 20.53 3.22 1.46
C THR A 91 19.87 4.43 0.78
N MET A 92 20.44 4.95 -0.31
CA MET A 92 19.86 6.04 -1.09
C MET A 92 18.52 5.66 -1.73
N ARG A 93 18.39 4.44 -2.28
CA ARG A 93 17.10 3.95 -2.81
C ARG A 93 16.05 3.87 -1.71
N TRP A 94 16.39 3.31 -0.54
CA TRP A 94 15.48 3.27 0.61
C TRP A 94 15.01 4.68 1.04
N TRP A 95 15.90 5.67 1.13
CA TRP A 95 15.50 7.05 1.41
C TRP A 95 14.62 7.66 0.30
N SER A 96 14.91 7.37 -0.97
CA SER A 96 14.09 7.78 -2.11
C SER A 96 12.68 7.21 -2.02
N ASP A 97 12.55 5.90 -1.78
CA ASP A 97 11.29 5.18 -1.69
C ASP A 97 10.46 5.64 -0.48
N CYS A 98 11.11 5.83 0.69
CA CYS A 98 10.48 6.43 1.87
C CYS A 98 9.92 7.83 1.56
N THR A 99 10.68 8.66 0.84
CA THR A 99 10.26 10.02 0.47
C THR A 99 9.13 10.00 -0.57
N ALA A 100 9.18 9.09 -1.55
CA ALA A 100 8.13 8.91 -2.53
C ALA A 100 6.82 8.43 -1.87
N ASN A 101 6.88 7.41 -1.03
CA ASN A 101 5.75 6.86 -0.27
C ASN A 101 5.10 7.91 0.63
N TRP A 102 5.90 8.73 1.31
CA TRP A 102 5.42 9.86 2.12
C TRP A 102 4.69 10.90 1.25
N ARG A 103 5.31 11.34 0.14
CA ARG A 103 4.68 12.31 -0.79
C ARG A 103 3.36 11.78 -1.35
N GLU A 104 3.31 10.51 -1.72
CA GLU A 104 2.13 9.87 -2.27
C GLU A 104 0.98 9.81 -1.25
N LYS A 105 1.26 9.33 -0.02
CA LYS A 105 0.28 9.34 1.10
C LYS A 105 -0.23 10.74 1.40
N TRP A 106 0.66 11.73 1.49
CA TRP A 106 0.27 13.13 1.69
C TRP A 106 -0.47 13.73 0.49
N SER A 107 -0.28 13.22 -0.72
CA SER A 107 -1.08 13.60 -1.89
C SER A 107 -2.50 13.02 -1.79
N LYS A 108 -2.62 11.72 -1.45
CA LYS A 108 -3.90 11.04 -1.25
C LYS A 108 -4.74 11.71 -0.16
N VAL A 109 -4.18 11.94 1.03
CA VAL A 109 -4.88 12.65 2.13
C VAL A 109 -5.30 14.08 1.75
N ARG A 110 -4.45 14.82 1.00
CA ARG A 110 -4.84 16.15 0.49
C ARG A 110 -5.95 16.08 -0.55
N ALA A 111 -5.94 15.07 -1.42
CA ALA A 111 -6.96 14.85 -2.45
C ALA A 111 -8.30 14.48 -1.81
N GLU A 112 -8.35 13.53 -0.87
CA GLU A 112 -9.55 13.15 -0.11
C GLU A 112 -10.13 14.34 0.66
N ARG A 113 -9.29 15.07 1.40
CA ARG A 113 -9.68 16.31 2.10
C ARG A 113 -10.26 17.35 1.14
N ASN A 114 -9.70 17.50 -0.06
CA ASN A 114 -10.23 18.41 -1.06
C ASN A 114 -11.58 17.91 -1.60
N ARG A 115 -11.69 16.62 -1.93
CA ARG A 115 -12.90 15.97 -2.42
C ARG A 115 -14.06 16.13 -1.44
N ALA A 116 -13.83 15.85 -0.15
CA ALA A 116 -14.82 16.08 0.91
C ALA A 116 -15.24 17.56 1.02
N ARG A 117 -14.32 18.51 0.79
CA ARG A 117 -14.66 19.96 0.74
C ARG A 117 -15.45 20.33 -0.51
N ASP A 118 -15.21 19.67 -1.64
CA ASP A 118 -15.97 19.84 -2.89
C ASP A 118 -17.38 19.27 -2.74
N GLU A 119 -17.51 18.06 -2.19
CA GLU A 119 -18.78 17.39 -1.86
C GLU A 119 -19.62 18.22 -0.88
N VAL A 120 -19.03 18.74 0.21
CA VAL A 120 -19.73 19.65 1.13
C VAL A 120 -20.20 20.93 0.43
N ARG A 121 -19.44 21.47 -0.54
CA ARG A 121 -19.88 22.62 -1.34
C ARG A 121 -21.03 22.26 -2.28
N GLN A 122 -20.98 21.11 -2.95
CA GLN A 122 -22.07 20.63 -3.81
C GLN A 122 -23.35 20.34 -3.01
N LEU A 123 -23.24 19.70 -1.84
CA LEU A 123 -24.37 19.42 -0.97
C LEU A 123 -25.04 20.70 -0.44
N ARG A 124 -24.25 21.73 -0.09
CA ARG A 124 -24.79 23.06 0.25
C ARG A 124 -25.52 23.70 -0.93
N GLN A 125 -24.94 23.69 -2.13
CA GLN A 125 -25.59 24.22 -3.33
C GLN A 125 -26.90 23.48 -3.66
N ARG A 126 -26.95 22.15 -3.50
CA ARG A 126 -28.18 21.35 -3.65
C ARG A 126 -29.22 21.68 -2.58
N LEU A 127 -28.80 21.84 -1.31
CA LEU A 127 -29.68 22.27 -0.22
C LEU A 127 -30.29 23.65 -0.51
N ASP A 128 -29.48 24.61 -0.97
CA ASP A 128 -29.94 25.95 -1.33
C ASP A 128 -30.92 25.94 -2.52
N ALA A 129 -30.70 25.07 -3.51
CA ALA A 129 -31.60 24.87 -4.65
C ALA A 129 -32.95 24.27 -4.21
N LEU A 130 -32.93 23.13 -3.52
CA LEU A 130 -34.14 22.48 -2.99
C LEU A 130 -34.90 23.39 -2.01
N THR A 131 -34.19 24.23 -1.25
CA THR A 131 -34.83 25.22 -0.37
C THR A 131 -35.53 26.30 -1.18
N LYS A 132 -34.94 26.79 -2.27
CA LYS A 132 -35.60 27.74 -3.20
C LYS A 132 -36.84 27.11 -3.82
N GLU A 133 -36.72 25.91 -4.39
CA GLU A 133 -37.84 25.13 -4.97
C GLU A 133 -38.97 24.93 -3.95
N LEU A 134 -38.66 24.50 -2.72
CA LEU A 134 -39.63 24.36 -1.64
C LEU A 134 -40.32 25.69 -1.28
N THR A 135 -39.61 26.83 -1.34
CA THR A 135 -40.27 28.14 -1.18
C THR A 135 -41.10 28.54 -2.39
N GLY A 136 -40.72 28.14 -3.61
CA GLY A 136 -41.49 28.33 -4.84
C GLY A 136 -42.83 27.62 -4.75
N ALA A 137 -42.80 26.29 -4.59
CA ALA A 137 -43.99 25.45 -4.41
C ALA A 137 -44.88 25.90 -3.24
N ARG A 138 -44.30 26.48 -2.17
CA ARG A 138 -45.09 27.08 -1.07
C ARG A 138 -45.82 28.36 -1.47
N ARG A 139 -45.24 29.22 -2.33
CA ARG A 139 -45.89 30.42 -2.89
C ARG A 139 -46.98 30.02 -3.88
N GLU A 140 -46.65 29.16 -4.84
CA GLU A 140 -47.61 28.61 -5.82
C GLU A 140 -48.82 27.99 -5.12
N ARG A 141 -48.61 27.20 -4.06
CA ARG A 141 -49.70 26.65 -3.24
C ARG A 141 -50.52 27.72 -2.49
N GLN A 142 -49.90 28.84 -2.08
CA GLN A 142 -50.61 29.96 -1.46
C GLN A 142 -51.43 30.75 -2.50
N GLU A 143 -50.88 30.96 -3.68
CA GLU A 143 -51.53 31.62 -4.82
C GLU A 143 -52.74 30.80 -5.31
N LEU A 144 -52.55 29.51 -5.58
CA LEU A 144 -53.63 28.58 -5.94
C LEU A 144 -54.70 28.46 -4.84
N ALA A 145 -54.34 28.57 -3.56
CA ALA A 145 -55.29 28.57 -2.47
C ALA A 145 -56.11 29.87 -2.40
N ALA A 146 -55.48 31.02 -2.66
CA ALA A 146 -56.17 32.30 -2.74
C ALA A 146 -57.11 32.38 -3.96
N GLU A 147 -56.67 31.86 -5.11
CA GLU A 147 -57.50 31.71 -6.32
C GLU A 147 -58.68 30.77 -6.07
N ASN A 148 -58.46 29.62 -5.41
CA ASN A 148 -59.55 28.71 -5.01
C ASN A 148 -60.59 29.39 -4.11
N GLU A 149 -60.14 30.25 -3.18
CA GLU A 149 -61.03 30.96 -2.28
C GLU A 149 -61.80 32.07 -3.01
N GLN A 150 -61.15 32.79 -3.93
CA GLN A 150 -61.82 33.75 -4.80
C GLN A 150 -62.88 33.07 -5.69
N LEU A 151 -62.55 31.96 -6.35
CA LEU A 151 -63.50 31.17 -7.14
C LEU A 151 -64.66 30.63 -6.28
N ARG A 152 -64.42 30.26 -5.01
CA ARG A 152 -65.49 29.92 -4.05
C ARG A 152 -66.40 31.11 -3.76
N LEU A 153 -65.87 32.31 -3.57
CA LEU A 153 -66.64 33.53 -3.32
C LEU A 153 -67.42 33.97 -4.57
N GLU A 154 -66.85 33.83 -5.76
CA GLU A 154 -67.53 34.08 -7.04
C GLU A 154 -68.65 33.06 -7.28
N ALA A 155 -68.43 31.77 -7.04
CA ALA A 155 -69.47 30.74 -7.09
C ALA A 155 -70.60 30.98 -6.06
N GLN A 156 -70.27 31.51 -4.88
CA GLN A 156 -71.26 31.94 -3.89
C GLN A 156 -72.04 33.17 -4.35
N ARG A 157 -71.40 34.16 -4.99
CA ARG A 157 -72.09 35.31 -5.60
C ARG A 157 -73.04 34.87 -6.70
N VAL A 158 -72.60 34.04 -7.65
CA VAL A 158 -73.45 33.52 -8.73
C VAL A 158 -74.63 32.72 -8.17
N ARG A 159 -74.42 31.92 -7.11
CA ARG A 159 -75.53 31.27 -6.39
C ARG A 159 -76.47 32.24 -5.67
N ALA A 160 -75.95 33.33 -5.10
CA ALA A 160 -76.78 34.35 -4.45
C ALA A 160 -77.58 35.18 -5.48
N GLU A 161 -77.02 35.44 -6.66
CA GLU A 161 -77.70 36.06 -7.80
C GLU A 161 -78.79 35.14 -8.38
N GLN A 162 -78.50 33.83 -8.51
CA GLN A 162 -79.50 32.82 -8.89
C GLN A 162 -80.61 32.63 -7.84
N ASN A 163 -80.31 32.83 -6.55
CA ASN A 163 -81.28 32.72 -5.46
C ASN A 163 -81.95 34.07 -5.08
N SER A 164 -81.76 35.12 -5.88
CA SER A 164 -82.47 36.40 -5.70
C SER A 164 -83.95 36.24 -6.13
N PRO A 165 -84.94 36.60 -5.28
CA PRO A 165 -86.27 36.03 -5.40
C PRO A 165 -87.18 36.73 -6.42
N VAL A 166 -87.73 35.95 -7.35
CA VAL A 166 -89.06 36.21 -7.93
C VAL A 166 -90.03 35.13 -7.44
N ASN A 167 -90.79 35.52 -6.41
CA ASN A 167 -92.07 34.94 -5.93
C ASN A 167 -92.18 33.50 -5.38
N ALA A 168 -92.77 33.47 -4.18
CA ALA A 168 -93.81 32.56 -3.69
C ALA A 168 -93.48 31.12 -3.23
N SER A 169 -93.71 30.90 -1.92
CA SER A 169 -94.35 29.73 -1.27
C SER A 169 -93.77 28.32 -1.56
N THR A 170 -93.48 27.47 -0.57
CA THR A 170 -94.28 27.15 0.63
C THR A 170 -93.43 26.34 1.63
N ALA A 171 -93.64 26.47 2.95
CA ALA A 171 -93.14 25.54 3.99
C ALA A 171 -94.17 24.38 4.20
N PRO A 172 -93.87 23.21 4.84
CA PRO A 172 -93.34 23.04 6.23
C PRO A 172 -92.18 21.99 6.35
N ALA A 173 -91.20 22.06 7.25
CA ALA A 173 -91.15 22.00 8.73
C ALA A 173 -90.88 20.60 9.35
N SER A 174 -89.73 20.44 10.03
CA SER A 174 -89.42 19.56 11.20
C SER A 174 -87.92 19.67 11.53
N ASN A 175 -87.48 20.39 12.57
CA ASN A 175 -87.47 20.10 14.02
C ASN A 175 -86.17 19.43 14.53
N SER A 176 -85.39 20.22 15.31
CA SER A 176 -84.51 19.81 16.43
C SER A 176 -83.25 18.98 16.10
N SER A 177 -82.08 19.09 16.74
CA SER A 177 -81.68 19.72 18.03
C SER A 177 -80.20 20.19 17.97
N ALA A 178 -79.74 20.96 18.96
CA ALA A 178 -78.39 21.56 18.98
C ALA A 178 -77.28 20.68 19.60
N SER A 179 -76.02 21.07 19.35
CA SER A 179 -74.89 21.26 20.32
C SER A 179 -73.50 20.63 19.99
N THR A 180 -72.56 21.53 19.66
CA THR A 180 -71.27 21.77 20.34
C THR A 180 -70.11 20.73 20.33
N HIS A 181 -68.98 21.15 19.70
CA HIS A 181 -67.55 20.79 19.91
C HIS A 181 -67.11 19.31 20.10
N SER A 182 -66.11 18.86 19.31
CA SER A 182 -64.68 18.87 19.73
C SER A 182 -63.75 18.28 18.65
N ASN A 183 -62.44 18.22 18.95
CA ASN A 183 -61.30 18.06 18.04
C ASN A 183 -60.86 16.61 17.70
N GLN A 184 -60.14 16.54 16.57
CA GLN A 184 -59.09 15.59 16.16
C GLN A 184 -59.43 14.20 15.55
N PRO A 185 -58.59 13.70 14.61
CA PRO A 185 -58.86 12.52 13.80
C PRO A 185 -58.23 11.22 14.34
N ARG A 186 -58.69 10.07 13.84
CA ARG A 186 -58.04 8.76 13.98
C ARG A 186 -57.63 8.23 12.60
N GLU A 187 -56.48 7.57 12.54
CA GLU A 187 -56.05 6.75 11.40
C GLU A 187 -56.87 5.45 11.28
N PRO A 188 -56.65 4.68 10.20
CA PRO A 188 -56.43 3.25 10.42
C PRO A 188 -55.18 2.67 9.74
N ASP A 189 -54.60 1.69 10.43
CA ASP A 189 -53.44 0.86 10.10
C ASP A 189 -53.47 0.14 8.75
N ILE A 190 -52.27 -0.13 8.25
CA ILE A 190 -51.96 -1.15 7.24
C ILE A 190 -51.84 -2.53 7.92
N LYS A 191 -52.40 -3.58 7.31
CA LYS A 191 -51.94 -4.96 7.54
C LYS A 191 -51.78 -5.70 6.20
N GLN A 192 -50.56 -6.20 5.99
CA GLN A 192 -50.28 -7.28 5.05
C GLN A 192 -50.73 -8.61 5.67
N ASP A 193 -50.98 -9.61 4.83
CA ASP A 193 -50.35 -10.92 5.05
C ASP A 193 -50.03 -11.60 3.70
N ASN A 194 -49.07 -12.52 3.71
CA ASN A 194 -48.48 -13.19 2.54
C ASN A 194 -49.02 -14.63 2.36
N GLN A 195 -48.39 -15.36 1.42
CA GLN A 195 -48.39 -16.81 1.16
C GLN A 195 -49.26 -17.28 -0.03
N ASP A 196 -48.85 -18.27 -0.83
CA ASP A 196 -47.51 -18.69 -1.29
C ASP A 196 -47.69 -19.76 -2.42
N GLU A 197 -46.57 -20.14 -3.04
CA GLU A 197 -46.31 -21.39 -3.81
C GLU A 197 -46.71 -21.56 -5.30
N GLU A 198 -45.73 -22.16 -5.97
CA GLU A 198 -45.62 -22.66 -7.33
C GLU A 198 -46.55 -23.88 -7.63
N ASN A 199 -46.76 -24.24 -8.90
CA ASN A 199 -45.96 -25.28 -9.58
C ASN A 199 -46.41 -25.45 -11.07
N VAL A 200 -45.88 -26.48 -11.74
CA VAL A 200 -45.60 -26.52 -13.19
C VAL A 200 -46.38 -27.63 -13.94
N ARG A 201 -46.60 -27.36 -15.25
CA ARG A 201 -46.66 -28.28 -16.42
C ARG A 201 -47.98 -28.73 -17.08
N ASP A 202 -47.84 -28.81 -18.40
CA ASP A 202 -48.51 -29.62 -19.44
C ASP A 202 -49.96 -29.34 -19.86
N GLY A 203 -50.14 -29.19 -21.18
CA GLY A 203 -51.44 -29.20 -21.90
C GLY A 203 -51.82 -30.62 -22.36
N PRO A 204 -52.59 -30.84 -23.46
CA PRO A 204 -52.90 -29.91 -24.57
C PRO A 204 -54.40 -29.76 -24.91
N GLY A 205 -54.74 -28.85 -25.84
CA GLY A 205 -56.08 -28.74 -26.41
C GLY A 205 -56.23 -27.63 -27.46
N SER A 206 -56.11 -28.00 -28.74
CA SER A 206 -56.50 -27.21 -29.93
C SER A 206 -57.72 -27.91 -30.59
N PRO A 207 -58.49 -27.33 -31.55
CA PRO A 207 -58.05 -26.36 -32.57
C PRO A 207 -59.06 -25.22 -32.90
N GLU A 208 -58.83 -24.57 -34.07
CA GLU A 208 -59.69 -23.61 -34.81
C GLU A 208 -59.60 -22.12 -34.40
N GLN A 209 -59.40 -21.15 -35.30
CA GLN A 209 -59.23 -21.20 -36.78
C GLN A 209 -58.35 -20.03 -37.31
N GLU A 210 -58.04 -20.09 -38.61
CA GLU A 210 -56.95 -19.48 -39.41
C GLU A 210 -56.71 -17.95 -39.42
N PRO A 211 -55.53 -17.50 -39.94
CA PRO A 211 -55.14 -16.10 -40.08
C PRO A 211 -55.54 -15.48 -41.42
N VAL A 212 -55.90 -14.19 -41.41
CA VAL A 212 -56.11 -13.40 -42.65
C VAL A 212 -54.77 -12.95 -43.22
N ARG A 213 -54.56 -13.23 -44.52
CA ARG A 213 -53.37 -12.87 -45.29
C ARG A 213 -53.45 -11.50 -45.94
N ASP A 214 -52.28 -11.07 -46.38
CA ASP A 214 -51.97 -9.97 -47.30
C ASP A 214 -53.06 -9.70 -48.35
N VAL A 215 -53.36 -8.42 -48.57
CA VAL A 215 -54.17 -7.93 -49.68
C VAL A 215 -53.24 -7.14 -50.60
N ASP A 216 -52.89 -7.75 -51.72
CA ASP A 216 -52.24 -7.08 -52.84
C ASP A 216 -53.11 -7.27 -54.09
N THR A 217 -53.18 -6.22 -54.92
CA THR A 217 -53.92 -6.14 -56.19
C THR A 217 -55.40 -6.57 -56.21
N ASP A 218 -56.32 -5.59 -56.36
CA ASP A 218 -57.02 -5.47 -57.65
C ASP A 218 -57.69 -4.10 -57.86
N LYS A 219 -57.62 -3.59 -59.10
CA LYS A 219 -58.32 -2.38 -59.56
C LYS A 219 -59.67 -2.75 -60.16
N PRO A 220 -60.75 -2.02 -59.84
CA PRO A 220 -61.90 -1.93 -60.73
C PRO A 220 -62.08 -0.54 -61.33
N ASP A 221 -62.26 -0.52 -62.66
CA ASP A 221 -62.61 0.62 -63.49
C ASP A 221 -63.72 1.52 -62.88
N LYS A 222 -63.37 2.76 -62.52
CA LYS A 222 -64.35 3.86 -62.30
C LYS A 222 -64.32 4.91 -63.41
N GLN A 223 -63.97 4.49 -64.62
CA GLN A 223 -63.83 5.37 -65.79
C GLN A 223 -64.85 5.06 -66.92
N LYS A 224 -65.81 4.16 -66.67
CA LYS A 224 -66.84 3.73 -67.64
C LYS A 224 -68.27 4.16 -67.29
N GLU A 225 -68.52 4.72 -66.11
CA GLU A 225 -69.85 5.25 -65.72
C GLU A 225 -70.04 6.75 -66.02
N LEU A 226 -68.98 7.47 -66.39
CA LEU A 226 -69.05 8.89 -66.78
C LEU A 226 -69.25 9.08 -68.29
N GLU A 227 -68.71 8.18 -69.13
CA GLU A 227 -68.85 8.27 -70.60
C GLU A 227 -70.25 7.87 -71.10
N LEU A 228 -71.02 7.10 -70.33
CA LEU A 228 -72.37 6.66 -70.75
C LEU A 228 -73.43 7.77 -70.60
N LEU A 229 -73.20 8.78 -69.76
CA LEU A 229 -74.14 9.89 -69.54
C LEU A 229 -73.89 11.10 -70.46
N GLU A 230 -72.70 11.19 -71.08
CA GLU A 230 -72.34 12.25 -72.03
C GLU A 230 -72.74 11.91 -73.49
N ALA A 231 -72.89 10.62 -73.81
CA ALA A 231 -73.25 10.14 -75.15
C ALA A 231 -74.71 10.40 -75.59
N LEU A 232 -75.61 10.82 -74.69
CA LEU A 232 -77.05 10.97 -74.96
C LEU A 232 -77.48 12.43 -75.24
N LEU A 233 -76.55 13.38 -75.28
CA LEU A 233 -76.86 14.83 -75.40
C LEU A 233 -76.10 15.57 -76.52
N ARG A 234 -75.44 14.85 -77.43
CA ARG A 234 -74.90 15.41 -78.69
C ARG A 234 -75.07 14.47 -79.90
N ALA A 235 -76.27 14.45 -80.47
CA ALA A 235 -76.48 14.10 -81.87
C ALA A 235 -77.44 15.12 -82.50
N LYS A 236 -76.92 15.89 -83.46
CA LYS A 236 -77.64 16.95 -84.19
C LYS A 236 -77.61 16.64 -85.68
N SER A 237 -78.78 16.53 -86.29
CA SER A 237 -79.05 16.84 -87.71
C SER A 237 -80.58 17.00 -87.82
N GLU A 238 -81.12 18.19 -88.10
CA GLU A 238 -81.17 18.84 -89.42
C GLU A 238 -82.10 18.10 -90.41
N ALA A 239 -82.96 18.92 -91.03
CA ALA A 239 -84.17 18.63 -91.81
C ALA A 239 -83.84 18.09 -93.25
N PRO A 240 -84.76 17.97 -94.25
CA PRO A 240 -86.15 18.48 -94.34
C PRO A 240 -87.20 17.62 -95.10
N ASP A 241 -88.31 18.28 -95.45
CA ASP A 241 -89.22 18.06 -96.60
C ASP A 241 -90.51 17.23 -96.49
N SER A 242 -91.56 17.82 -97.10
CA SER A 242 -92.88 17.24 -97.41
C SER A 242 -93.75 16.93 -96.17
N TRP A 243 -95.09 17.04 -96.16
CA TRP A 243 -96.07 16.99 -97.25
C TRP A 243 -97.07 18.14 -97.15
N ASP A 244 -97.64 18.55 -98.29
CA ASP A 244 -98.67 19.59 -98.36
C ASP A 244 -99.80 19.19 -99.35
N ILE A 245 -100.97 19.81 -99.14
CA ILE A 245 -102.17 19.88 -100.00
C ILE A 245 -102.95 18.58 -100.30
N ARG A 246 -104.24 18.56 -99.89
CA ARG A 246 -105.48 18.46 -100.72
C ARG A 246 -106.67 17.94 -99.87
N SER A 247 -107.91 18.44 -100.00
CA SER A 247 -108.50 19.44 -100.90
C SER A 247 -109.66 20.19 -100.24
N ALA A 248 -109.95 21.40 -100.72
CA ALA A 248 -111.14 22.17 -100.38
C ALA A 248 -112.38 21.72 -101.18
N SER A 249 -113.57 22.14 -100.74
CA SER A 249 -114.74 22.28 -101.62
C SER A 249 -115.56 23.52 -101.26
N SER A 250 -115.68 24.45 -102.20
CA SER A 250 -116.56 25.61 -102.12
C SER A 250 -116.88 26.12 -103.53
N VAL A 251 -118.05 26.77 -103.67
CA VAL A 251 -118.64 27.45 -104.84
C VAL A 251 -118.84 26.64 -106.14
N ARG A 252 -120.13 26.45 -106.51
CA ARG A 252 -120.84 27.38 -107.43
C ARG A 252 -122.35 27.08 -107.48
N SER A 253 -123.12 28.14 -107.76
CA SER A 253 -124.53 28.10 -108.20
C SER A 253 -124.58 28.35 -109.72
N VAL A 254 -125.68 27.99 -110.41
CA VAL A 254 -126.32 28.70 -111.57
C VAL A 254 -127.34 27.80 -112.33
N LEU A 255 -128.61 28.26 -112.38
CA LEU A 255 -129.67 28.19 -113.44
C LEU A 255 -129.94 26.85 -114.19
N SER A 256 -131.19 26.43 -114.51
CA SER A 256 -132.17 27.14 -115.36
C SER A 256 -133.45 26.29 -115.66
N ARG A 257 -134.61 26.95 -115.87
CA ARG A 257 -135.81 26.64 -116.74
C ARG A 257 -136.39 25.20 -116.83
N GLN A 258 -137.72 24.99 -116.87
CA GLN A 258 -138.64 25.47 -117.95
C GLN A 258 -140.17 25.33 -117.61
N ASP A 259 -141.02 26.20 -118.20
CA ASP A 259 -142.42 26.05 -118.71
C ASP A 259 -143.49 25.15 -118.01
N ARG A 260 -144.81 25.45 -117.94
CA ARG A 260 -145.67 26.45 -118.61
C ARG A 260 -147.09 26.55 -117.97
N SER A 261 -147.70 27.76 -117.94
CA SER A 261 -149.17 28.06 -117.88
C SER A 261 -149.97 27.58 -116.63
N ARG A 262 -150.69 28.41 -115.85
CA ARG A 262 -151.76 29.35 -116.28
C ARG A 262 -152.27 30.27 -115.13
N LEU A 263 -151.73 31.49 -115.06
CA LEU A 263 -152.39 32.79 -114.75
C LEU A 263 -153.20 33.01 -113.44
N LEU A 264 -152.86 34.14 -112.78
CA LEU A 264 -153.71 35.03 -111.94
C LEU A 264 -153.85 34.77 -110.41
N TRP A 265 -152.85 34.20 -109.72
CA TRP A 265 -152.79 34.20 -108.25
C TRP A 265 -151.39 34.35 -107.60
N GLU A 266 -150.32 34.72 -108.34
CA GLU A 266 -148.93 34.61 -107.83
C GLU A 266 -148.31 35.88 -107.21
N ASP A 267 -148.80 37.10 -107.50
CA ASP A 267 -148.10 38.36 -107.12
C ASP A 267 -148.05 38.67 -105.60
N LEU A 268 -148.85 37.98 -104.77
CA LEU A 268 -148.83 38.17 -103.31
C LEU A 268 -147.82 37.26 -102.58
N ALA A 269 -147.41 36.14 -103.19
CA ALA A 269 -146.51 35.18 -102.55
C ALA A 269 -145.03 35.59 -102.62
N ALA A 270 -144.62 36.23 -103.72
CA ALA A 270 -143.22 36.63 -103.94
C ALA A 270 -142.72 37.66 -102.91
N LEU A 271 -143.59 38.57 -102.45
CA LEU A 271 -143.23 39.61 -101.47
C LEU A 271 -142.97 39.02 -100.07
N GLU A 272 -143.70 37.96 -99.70
CA GLU A 272 -143.50 37.20 -98.47
C GLU A 272 -142.22 36.35 -98.54
N GLU A 273 -141.89 35.83 -99.72
CA GLU A 273 -140.65 35.09 -99.97
C GLU A 273 -139.39 35.98 -99.91
N ASP A 274 -139.45 37.23 -100.38
CA ASP A 274 -138.32 38.16 -100.29
C ASP A 274 -138.14 38.76 -98.88
N SER A 275 -139.23 38.99 -98.14
CA SER A 275 -139.19 39.35 -96.73
C SER A 275 -138.54 38.25 -95.88
N SER A 276 -138.89 36.98 -96.13
CA SER A 276 -138.27 35.84 -95.44
C SER A 276 -136.79 35.64 -95.84
N LYS A 277 -136.39 35.90 -97.09
CA LYS A 277 -134.97 35.94 -97.50
C LYS A 277 -134.19 37.05 -96.78
N LEU A 278 -134.76 38.26 -96.65
CA LEU A 278 -134.12 39.36 -95.91
C LEU A 278 -133.91 38.98 -94.43
N ASN A 279 -134.93 38.43 -93.78
CA ASN A 279 -134.84 37.97 -92.39
C ASN A 279 -133.81 36.83 -92.22
N ALA A 280 -133.71 35.90 -93.16
CA ALA A 280 -132.70 34.84 -93.14
C ALA A 280 -131.26 35.38 -93.33
N LEU A 281 -131.08 36.43 -94.14
CA LEU A 281 -129.79 37.11 -94.28
C LEU A 281 -129.43 37.91 -93.03
N GLN A 282 -130.40 38.59 -92.40
CA GLN A 282 -130.21 39.30 -91.14
C GLN A 282 -129.83 38.33 -90.02
N LEU A 283 -130.54 37.19 -89.89
CA LEU A 283 -130.20 36.16 -88.90
C LEU A 283 -128.77 35.63 -89.10
N ARG A 284 -128.37 35.35 -90.35
CA ARG A 284 -126.98 34.94 -90.67
C ARG A 284 -125.94 36.02 -90.38
N LEU A 285 -126.28 37.29 -90.59
CA LEU A 285 -125.41 38.41 -90.24
C LEU A 285 -125.23 38.48 -88.72
N ASP A 286 -126.33 38.42 -87.96
CA ASP A 286 -126.32 38.47 -86.49
C ASP A 286 -125.60 37.24 -85.89
N GLU A 287 -125.80 36.05 -86.47
CA GLU A 287 -125.01 34.84 -86.16
C GLU A 287 -123.52 35.06 -86.44
N SER A 288 -123.14 35.61 -87.60
CA SER A 288 -121.73 35.86 -87.93
C SER A 288 -121.09 36.93 -87.03
N GLN A 289 -121.83 37.97 -86.64
CA GLN A 289 -121.37 38.99 -85.70
C GLN A 289 -121.19 38.40 -84.30
N LYS A 290 -122.10 37.54 -83.86
CA LYS A 290 -122.01 36.81 -82.59
C LYS A 290 -120.82 35.84 -82.58
N VAL A 291 -120.55 35.16 -83.69
CA VAL A 291 -119.34 34.34 -83.86
C VAL A 291 -118.08 35.20 -83.79
N LEU A 292 -118.00 36.32 -84.51
CA LEU A 292 -116.86 37.24 -84.46
C LEU A 292 -116.63 37.86 -83.07
N LEU A 293 -117.69 38.17 -82.34
CA LEU A 293 -117.58 38.63 -80.94
C LEU A 293 -117.02 37.52 -80.05
N LYS A 294 -117.55 36.30 -80.18
CA LYS A 294 -117.03 35.14 -79.44
C LYS A 294 -115.57 34.84 -79.80
N GLU A 295 -115.20 34.85 -81.07
CA GLU A 295 -113.80 34.68 -81.52
C GLU A 295 -112.88 35.77 -80.96
N ARG A 296 -113.37 37.00 -80.81
CA ARG A 296 -112.64 38.08 -80.13
C ARG A 296 -112.51 37.80 -78.64
N GLU A 297 -113.57 37.39 -77.95
CA GLU A 297 -113.54 37.03 -76.53
C GLU A 297 -112.59 35.86 -76.27
N ASP A 298 -112.68 34.79 -77.06
CA ASP A 298 -111.80 33.62 -77.05
C ASP A 298 -110.35 34.04 -77.33
N LYS A 299 -110.09 34.92 -78.31
CA LYS A 299 -108.74 35.49 -78.55
C LYS A 299 -108.21 36.28 -77.34
N HIS A 300 -109.02 37.11 -76.69
CA HIS A 300 -108.60 37.85 -75.50
C HIS A 300 -108.36 36.91 -74.30
N ALA A 301 -109.14 35.83 -74.18
CA ALA A 301 -108.92 34.79 -73.18
C ALA A 301 -107.61 34.02 -73.44
N LEU A 302 -107.33 33.68 -74.70
CA LEU A 302 -106.07 33.05 -75.12
C LEU A 302 -104.86 33.97 -74.85
N ILE A 303 -104.94 35.26 -75.17
CA ILE A 303 -103.88 36.23 -74.86
C ILE A 303 -103.61 36.28 -73.36
N LYS A 304 -104.65 36.43 -72.52
CA LYS A 304 -104.50 36.41 -71.05
C LYS A 304 -103.96 35.09 -70.51
N ASN A 305 -104.21 33.97 -71.18
CA ASN A 305 -103.64 32.68 -70.81
C ASN A 305 -102.16 32.57 -71.23
N ILE A 306 -101.78 33.12 -72.39
CA ILE A 306 -100.37 33.24 -72.82
C ILE A 306 -99.60 34.12 -71.83
N GLU A 307 -100.10 35.31 -71.50
CA GLU A 307 -99.47 36.22 -70.52
C GLU A 307 -99.24 35.56 -69.15
N LYS A 308 -100.23 34.76 -68.67
CA LYS A 308 -100.07 33.96 -67.45
C LYS A 308 -98.99 32.89 -67.59
N LEU A 309 -99.00 32.12 -68.68
CA LEU A 309 -98.01 31.08 -68.94
C LEU A 309 -96.60 31.66 -69.10
N GLU A 310 -96.45 32.85 -69.69
CA GLU A 310 -95.18 33.58 -69.79
C GLU A 310 -94.69 34.08 -68.42
N ALA A 311 -95.61 34.58 -67.57
CA ALA A 311 -95.30 34.96 -66.20
C ALA A 311 -94.91 33.75 -65.33
N GLU A 312 -95.65 32.64 -65.43
CA GLU A 312 -95.34 31.37 -64.76
C GLU A 312 -93.99 30.82 -65.22
N LEU A 313 -93.71 30.80 -66.53
CA LEU A 313 -92.43 30.38 -67.11
C LEU A 313 -91.28 31.27 -66.63
N SER A 314 -91.50 32.57 -66.49
CA SER A 314 -90.52 33.50 -65.92
C SER A 314 -90.26 33.25 -64.43
N GLN A 315 -91.30 32.97 -63.65
CA GLN A 315 -91.16 32.56 -62.25
C GLN A 315 -90.43 31.22 -62.10
N TRP A 316 -90.70 30.24 -62.97
CA TRP A 316 -90.01 28.95 -62.98
C TRP A 316 -88.52 29.07 -63.34
N LYS A 317 -88.16 30.00 -64.25
CA LYS A 317 -86.76 30.34 -64.53
C LYS A 317 -86.04 30.89 -63.29
N LEU A 318 -86.64 31.87 -62.61
CA LEU A 318 -86.05 32.45 -61.39
C LEU A 318 -85.87 31.39 -60.29
N LYS A 319 -86.90 30.56 -60.03
CA LYS A 319 -86.81 29.43 -59.09
C LYS A 319 -85.71 28.43 -59.46
N TYR A 320 -85.52 28.15 -60.75
CA TYR A 320 -84.44 27.28 -61.23
C TYR A 320 -83.05 27.91 -61.00
N GLU A 321 -82.89 29.21 -61.26
CA GLU A 321 -81.64 29.94 -61.00
C GLU A 321 -81.31 30.01 -59.51
N GLU A 322 -82.30 30.26 -58.65
CA GLU A 322 -82.17 30.24 -57.19
C GLU A 322 -81.78 28.85 -56.68
N LEU A 323 -82.46 27.80 -57.14
CA LEU A 323 -82.13 26.41 -56.81
C LEU A 323 -80.71 26.04 -57.27
N ASN A 324 -80.29 26.51 -58.45
CA ASN A 324 -78.95 26.28 -58.97
C ASN A 324 -77.86 27.02 -58.15
N LYS A 325 -78.14 28.25 -57.68
CA LYS A 325 -77.26 28.98 -56.74
C LYS A 325 -77.15 28.25 -55.40
N SER A 326 -78.28 27.87 -54.80
CA SER A 326 -78.33 27.11 -53.55
C SER A 326 -77.59 25.77 -53.67
N LYS A 327 -77.74 25.06 -54.79
CA LYS A 327 -76.94 23.85 -55.10
C LYS A 327 -75.44 24.14 -55.16
N GLN A 328 -75.01 25.22 -55.80
CA GLN A 328 -73.59 25.60 -55.88
C GLN A 328 -73.04 26.00 -54.50
N GLU A 329 -73.82 26.69 -53.68
CA GLU A 329 -73.46 27.06 -52.30
C GLU A 329 -73.32 25.81 -51.40
N ALA A 330 -74.28 24.88 -51.47
CA ALA A 330 -74.21 23.61 -50.77
C ALA A 330 -72.99 22.77 -51.20
N LEU A 331 -72.64 22.76 -52.50
CA LEU A 331 -71.43 22.10 -52.99
C LEU A 331 -70.14 22.76 -52.49
N LYS A 332 -70.10 24.10 -52.40
CA LYS A 332 -68.96 24.84 -51.83
C LYS A 332 -68.81 24.55 -50.34
N GLN A 333 -69.91 24.57 -49.58
CA GLN A 333 -69.93 24.24 -48.15
C GLN A 333 -69.47 22.79 -47.92
N LEU A 334 -69.95 21.84 -48.73
CA LEU A 334 -69.52 20.44 -48.67
C LEU A 334 -68.03 20.27 -48.96
N ASN A 335 -67.49 21.00 -49.95
CA ASN A 335 -66.06 20.93 -50.28
C ASN A 335 -65.20 21.57 -49.18
N PHE A 336 -65.59 22.73 -48.65
CA PHE A 336 -64.91 23.35 -47.52
C PHE A 336 -64.92 22.45 -46.28
N LEU A 337 -66.06 21.81 -45.97
CA LEU A 337 -66.15 20.87 -44.85
C LEU A 337 -65.28 19.62 -45.06
N LYS A 338 -65.14 19.14 -46.30
CA LYS A 338 -64.20 18.05 -46.64
C LYS A 338 -62.75 18.47 -46.45
N GLU A 339 -62.39 19.68 -46.87
CA GLU A 339 -61.04 20.25 -46.70
C GLU A 339 -60.69 20.38 -45.22
N VAL A 340 -61.58 20.97 -44.40
CA VAL A 340 -61.40 21.07 -42.95
C VAL A 340 -61.27 19.70 -42.29
N HIS A 341 -62.15 18.74 -42.59
CA HIS A 341 -62.02 17.39 -42.04
C HIS A 341 -60.74 16.67 -42.53
N GLN A 342 -60.26 16.96 -43.74
CA GLN A 342 -59.01 16.40 -44.26
C GLN A 342 -57.78 16.99 -43.54
N ASP A 343 -57.79 18.29 -43.25
CA ASP A 343 -56.77 18.96 -42.43
C ASP A 343 -56.77 18.44 -40.99
N GLU A 344 -57.96 18.25 -40.40
CA GLU A 344 -58.12 17.66 -39.05
C GLU A 344 -57.60 16.21 -39.00
N LEU A 345 -57.91 15.39 -40.01
CA LEU A 345 -57.35 14.04 -40.16
C LEU A 345 -55.83 14.06 -40.34
N GLY A 346 -55.29 15.04 -41.08
CA GLY A 346 -53.85 15.26 -41.22
C GLY A 346 -53.18 15.52 -39.88
N ARG A 347 -53.67 16.51 -39.12
CA ARG A 347 -53.15 16.84 -37.78
C ARG A 347 -53.22 15.67 -36.80
N MET A 348 -54.36 14.97 -36.74
CA MET A 348 -54.48 13.79 -35.88
C MET A 348 -53.52 12.66 -36.31
N SER A 349 -53.16 12.57 -37.59
CA SER A 349 -52.16 11.60 -38.06
C SER A 349 -50.74 12.01 -37.65
N GLU A 350 -50.40 13.30 -37.78
CA GLU A 350 -49.13 13.87 -37.32
C GLU A 350 -48.94 13.70 -35.80
N ASP A 351 -49.96 14.04 -35.00
CA ASP A 351 -49.97 13.85 -33.54
C ASP A 351 -49.74 12.36 -33.15
N LEU A 352 -50.38 11.43 -33.86
CA LEU A 352 -50.20 9.98 -33.64
C LEU A 352 -48.81 9.49 -34.04
N GLU A 353 -48.21 10.02 -35.12
CA GLU A 353 -46.84 9.70 -35.53
C GLU A 353 -45.82 10.20 -34.50
N ASP A 354 -46.01 11.40 -33.95
CA ASP A 354 -45.17 11.95 -32.87
C ASP A 354 -45.32 11.16 -31.56
N GLU A 355 -46.53 10.74 -31.18
CA GLU A 355 -46.76 9.85 -30.03
C GLU A 355 -46.08 8.49 -30.20
N LEU A 356 -46.13 7.90 -31.40
CA LEU A 356 -45.40 6.66 -31.73
C LEU A 356 -43.88 6.88 -31.71
N GLY A 357 -43.39 8.03 -32.16
CA GLY A 357 -41.99 8.45 -32.06
C GLY A 357 -41.53 8.57 -30.61
N ALA A 358 -42.31 9.22 -29.76
CA ALA A 358 -42.07 9.33 -28.33
C ALA A 358 -42.08 7.96 -27.64
N ARG A 359 -43.03 7.08 -28.02
CA ARG A 359 -43.13 5.72 -27.48
C ARG A 359 -41.93 4.85 -27.84
N THR A 360 -41.53 4.82 -29.12
CA THR A 360 -40.35 4.05 -29.56
C THR A 360 -39.05 4.58 -28.93
N SER A 361 -38.95 5.89 -28.67
CA SER A 361 -37.85 6.49 -27.90
C SER A 361 -37.84 6.03 -26.43
N MET A 362 -39.02 5.90 -25.80
CA MET A 362 -39.15 5.34 -24.45
C MET A 362 -38.79 3.86 -24.41
N ASP A 363 -39.26 3.06 -25.36
CA ASP A 363 -38.99 1.62 -25.41
C ASP A 363 -37.48 1.33 -25.63
N LYS A 364 -36.77 2.16 -26.41
CA LYS A 364 -35.29 2.12 -26.52
C LYS A 364 -34.60 2.37 -25.18
N LYS A 365 -34.99 3.42 -24.44
CA LYS A 365 -34.43 3.71 -23.10
C LYS A 365 -34.71 2.59 -22.10
N LEU A 366 -35.89 1.96 -22.18
CA LEU A 366 -36.22 0.78 -21.36
C LEU A 366 -35.36 -0.43 -21.71
N ALA A 367 -35.02 -0.64 -22.99
CA ALA A 367 -34.07 -1.67 -23.41
C ALA A 367 -32.64 -1.38 -22.90
N GLU A 368 -32.16 -0.15 -23.07
CA GLU A 368 -30.85 0.29 -22.56
C GLU A 368 -30.73 0.07 -21.04
N LEU A 369 -31.71 0.50 -20.25
CA LEU A 369 -31.74 0.31 -18.80
C LEU A 369 -31.79 -1.17 -18.38
N ARG A 370 -32.44 -2.06 -19.16
CA ARG A 370 -32.39 -3.51 -18.94
C ARG A 370 -30.99 -4.07 -19.20
N THR A 371 -30.36 -3.72 -20.32
CA THR A 371 -28.99 -4.18 -20.62
C THR A 371 -27.96 -3.68 -19.60
N GLU A 372 -28.12 -2.46 -19.09
CA GLU A 372 -27.25 -1.92 -18.02
C GLU A 372 -27.48 -2.64 -16.69
N MET A 373 -28.72 -3.00 -16.37
CA MET A 373 -29.05 -3.81 -15.19
C MET A 373 -28.41 -5.21 -15.28
N GLU A 374 -28.53 -5.88 -16.42
CA GLU A 374 -27.89 -7.19 -16.68
C GLU A 374 -26.36 -7.09 -16.58
N ARG A 375 -25.75 -6.06 -17.19
CA ARG A 375 -24.31 -5.77 -17.11
C ARG A 375 -23.85 -5.62 -15.66
N LEU A 376 -24.56 -4.83 -14.86
CA LEU A 376 -24.27 -4.63 -13.44
C LEU A 376 -24.46 -5.90 -12.59
N GLN A 377 -25.42 -6.76 -12.92
CA GLN A 377 -25.60 -8.05 -12.25
C GLN A 377 -24.40 -8.99 -12.52
N VAL A 378 -23.95 -9.07 -13.78
CA VAL A 378 -22.76 -9.86 -14.16
C VAL A 378 -21.50 -9.32 -13.47
N GLU A 379 -21.32 -8.00 -13.42
CA GLU A 379 -20.21 -7.38 -12.69
C GLU A 379 -20.27 -7.67 -11.19
N ASN A 380 -21.45 -7.59 -10.56
CA ASN A 380 -21.64 -7.90 -9.15
C ASN A 380 -21.21 -9.34 -8.84
N ALA A 381 -21.67 -10.32 -9.64
CA ALA A 381 -21.26 -11.72 -9.52
C ALA A 381 -19.74 -11.92 -9.72
N ALA A 382 -19.14 -11.22 -10.69
CA ALA A 382 -17.70 -11.26 -10.95
C ALA A 382 -16.86 -10.60 -9.84
N GLU A 383 -17.38 -9.59 -9.14
CA GLU A 383 -16.75 -9.01 -7.94
C GLU A 383 -16.89 -9.94 -6.73
N TRP A 384 -18.04 -10.62 -6.53
CA TRP A 384 -18.17 -11.66 -5.50
C TRP A 384 -17.14 -12.78 -5.69
N GLY A 385 -17.02 -13.32 -6.90
CA GLY A 385 -16.03 -14.36 -7.21
C GLY A 385 -14.57 -13.87 -7.13
N ARG A 386 -14.31 -12.56 -7.28
CA ARG A 386 -12.99 -11.95 -7.00
C ARG A 386 -12.73 -11.84 -5.51
N ARG A 387 -13.72 -11.37 -4.74
CA ARG A 387 -13.67 -11.25 -3.28
C ARG A 387 -13.38 -12.60 -2.62
N GLU A 388 -14.09 -13.65 -3.01
CA GLU A 388 -13.89 -15.00 -2.48
C GLU A 388 -12.45 -15.48 -2.70
N ARG A 389 -11.93 -15.36 -3.93
CA ARG A 389 -10.53 -15.72 -4.24
C ARG A 389 -9.53 -14.95 -3.39
N LEU A 390 -9.70 -13.62 -3.26
CA LEU A 390 -8.83 -12.80 -2.40
C LEU A 390 -8.93 -13.17 -0.91
N GLU A 391 -10.11 -13.55 -0.41
CA GLU A 391 -10.29 -14.05 0.96
C GLU A 391 -9.55 -15.40 1.15
N THR A 392 -9.61 -16.31 0.17
CA THR A 392 -8.86 -17.57 0.23
C THR A 392 -7.33 -17.37 0.17
N GLU A 393 -6.85 -16.44 -0.67
CA GLU A 393 -5.43 -16.11 -0.80
C GLU A 393 -4.91 -15.43 0.47
N LYS A 394 -5.65 -14.47 1.03
CA LYS A 394 -5.38 -13.86 2.34
C LYS A 394 -5.23 -14.94 3.42
N LEU A 395 -6.19 -15.86 3.53
CA LEU A 395 -6.13 -16.96 4.51
C LEU A 395 -4.95 -17.92 4.26
N ALA A 396 -4.49 -18.08 3.02
CA ALA A 396 -3.29 -18.85 2.70
C ALA A 396 -2.02 -18.13 3.18
N LEU A 397 -1.88 -16.84 2.85
CA LEU A 397 -0.79 -15.97 3.29
C LEU A 397 -0.72 -15.83 4.82
N GLU A 398 -1.86 -15.75 5.51
CA GLU A 398 -1.92 -15.73 6.98
C GLU A 398 -1.33 -17.02 7.60
N ARG A 399 -1.62 -18.18 7.01
CA ARG A 399 -1.06 -19.48 7.45
C ARG A 399 0.44 -19.57 7.17
N GLU A 400 0.89 -19.15 6.00
CA GLU A 400 2.31 -19.10 5.65
C GLU A 400 3.07 -18.13 6.57
N ASN A 401 2.53 -16.95 6.82
CA ASN A 401 3.14 -15.96 7.72
C ASN A 401 3.24 -16.48 9.17
N LYS A 402 2.22 -17.22 9.65
CA LYS A 402 2.29 -17.92 10.94
C LYS A 402 3.40 -18.99 10.97
N LYS A 403 3.56 -19.77 9.89
CA LYS A 403 4.64 -20.76 9.75
C LYS A 403 6.02 -20.10 9.75
N LEU A 404 6.20 -19.01 9.02
CA LEU A 404 7.46 -18.25 8.96
C LEU A 404 7.82 -17.64 10.33
N ARG A 405 6.85 -17.11 11.09
CA ARG A 405 7.08 -16.65 12.47
C ARG A 405 7.58 -17.77 13.37
N ALA A 406 6.92 -18.93 13.38
CA ALA A 406 7.36 -20.08 14.17
C ALA A 406 8.79 -20.52 13.78
N GLN A 407 9.13 -20.52 12.48
CA GLN A 407 10.50 -20.84 12.02
C GLN A 407 11.54 -19.80 12.46
N MET A 408 11.18 -18.51 12.53
CA MET A 408 12.07 -17.48 13.09
C MET A 408 12.28 -17.69 14.59
N GLU A 409 11.20 -17.94 15.35
CA GLU A 409 11.26 -18.24 16.79
C GLU A 409 12.13 -19.48 17.09
N ASP A 410 11.96 -20.56 16.33
CA ASP A 410 12.79 -21.78 16.43
C ASP A 410 14.29 -21.51 16.17
N LEU A 411 14.61 -20.68 15.17
CA LEU A 411 16.00 -20.34 14.81
C LEU A 411 16.62 -19.37 15.83
N GLU A 412 15.86 -18.41 16.32
CA GLU A 412 16.26 -17.51 17.41
C GLU A 412 16.54 -18.29 18.69
N GLU A 413 15.68 -19.25 19.05
CA GLU A 413 15.92 -20.09 20.22
C GLU A 413 17.13 -21.00 20.04
N GLN A 414 17.35 -21.57 18.84
CA GLN A 414 18.57 -22.32 18.53
C GLN A 414 19.84 -21.45 18.65
N LEU A 415 19.81 -20.21 18.18
CA LEU A 415 20.92 -19.27 18.34
C LEU A 415 21.13 -18.90 19.82
N ALA A 416 20.06 -18.68 20.59
CA ALA A 416 20.14 -18.42 22.02
C ALA A 416 20.67 -19.63 22.81
N ARG A 417 20.28 -20.86 22.45
CA ARG A 417 20.82 -22.11 23.00
C ARG A 417 22.31 -22.25 22.70
N LYS A 418 22.74 -22.04 21.44
CA LYS A 418 24.16 -22.07 21.05
C LYS A 418 25.00 -21.00 21.76
N ARG A 419 24.49 -19.77 21.89
CA ARG A 419 25.15 -18.70 22.67
C ARG A 419 25.34 -19.09 24.14
N ARG A 420 24.31 -19.65 24.78
CA ARG A 420 24.39 -20.14 26.17
C ARG A 420 25.39 -21.30 26.32
N GLN A 421 25.40 -22.25 25.39
CA GLN A 421 26.36 -23.36 25.38
C GLN A 421 27.81 -22.85 25.24
N ALA A 422 28.06 -21.96 24.28
CA ALA A 422 29.38 -21.35 24.08
C ALA A 422 29.84 -20.56 25.32
N ALA A 423 28.95 -19.75 25.92
CA ALA A 423 29.25 -19.04 27.16
C ALA A 423 29.59 -20.01 28.30
N SER A 424 28.80 -21.08 28.49
CA SER A 424 29.07 -22.07 29.54
C SER A 424 30.38 -22.84 29.34
N ALA A 425 30.79 -23.10 28.09
CA ALA A 425 32.06 -23.74 27.78
C ALA A 425 33.24 -22.80 28.08
N LEU A 426 33.14 -21.53 27.69
CA LEU A 426 34.15 -20.52 28.03
C LEU A 426 34.25 -20.28 29.54
N ASP A 427 33.13 -20.30 30.28
CA ASP A 427 33.12 -20.23 31.74
C ASP A 427 33.77 -21.45 32.41
N THR A 428 33.64 -22.66 31.85
CA THR A 428 34.36 -23.84 32.35
C THR A 428 35.85 -23.77 32.04
N ASP A 429 36.23 -23.38 30.83
CA ASP A 429 37.63 -23.26 30.40
C ASP A 429 38.36 -22.15 31.19
N LEU A 430 37.68 -21.04 31.46
CA LEU A 430 38.22 -19.96 32.29
C LEU A 430 38.44 -20.44 33.74
N LYS A 431 37.55 -21.27 34.30
CA LYS A 431 37.72 -21.85 35.64
C LYS A 431 38.87 -22.86 35.69
N THR A 432 39.01 -23.74 34.69
CA THR A 432 40.13 -24.70 34.66
C THR A 432 41.47 -23.98 34.52
N ILE A 433 41.58 -23.01 33.61
CA ILE A 433 42.79 -22.19 33.46
C ILE A 433 43.11 -21.40 34.75
N GLN A 434 42.09 -20.89 35.47
CA GLN A 434 42.29 -20.25 36.77
C GLN A 434 42.83 -21.22 37.84
N CYS A 435 42.30 -22.44 37.91
CA CYS A 435 42.79 -23.48 38.82
C CYS A 435 44.25 -23.87 38.49
N GLU A 436 44.56 -24.15 37.21
CA GLU A 436 45.92 -24.47 36.78
C GLU A 436 46.89 -23.32 37.06
N LEU A 437 46.51 -22.07 36.80
CA LEU A 437 47.33 -20.90 37.10
C LEU A 437 47.57 -20.73 38.61
N PHE A 438 46.59 -21.04 39.45
CA PHE A 438 46.77 -21.06 40.91
C PHE A 438 47.76 -22.16 41.34
N GLU A 439 47.63 -23.37 40.79
CA GLU A 439 48.55 -24.49 41.05
C GLU A 439 49.98 -24.18 40.61
N ARG A 440 50.18 -23.69 39.37
CA ARG A 440 51.50 -23.26 38.88
C ARG A 440 52.11 -22.17 39.76
N ASN A 441 51.32 -21.19 40.24
CA ASN A 441 51.82 -20.16 41.16
C ASN A 441 52.24 -20.73 42.52
N LYS A 442 51.53 -21.74 43.04
CA LYS A 442 51.90 -22.47 44.26
C LYS A 442 53.20 -23.26 44.05
N GLU A 443 53.28 -24.06 42.99
CA GLU A 443 54.50 -24.79 42.60
C GLU A 443 55.72 -23.85 42.49
N LEU A 444 55.53 -22.66 41.89
CA LEU A 444 56.57 -21.65 41.73
C LEU A 444 56.99 -21.05 43.10
N ALA A 445 56.05 -20.84 44.02
CA ALA A 445 56.36 -20.43 45.39
C ALA A 445 57.15 -21.51 46.16
N ASP A 446 56.75 -22.77 46.04
CA ASP A 446 57.44 -23.92 46.66
C ASP A 446 58.87 -24.07 46.08
N LEU A 447 59.04 -23.96 44.76
CA LEU A 447 60.35 -23.95 44.10
C LEU A 447 61.23 -22.78 44.55
N ARG A 448 60.68 -21.57 44.72
CA ARG A 448 61.41 -20.42 45.29
C ARG A 448 61.87 -20.69 46.71
N HIS A 449 61.05 -21.35 47.53
CA HIS A 449 61.42 -21.73 48.90
C HIS A 449 62.55 -22.78 48.90
N VAL A 450 62.43 -23.86 48.12
CA VAL A 450 63.46 -24.90 47.99
C VAL A 450 64.77 -24.32 47.46
N HIS A 451 64.73 -23.50 46.41
CA HIS A 451 65.91 -22.81 45.88
C HIS A 451 66.59 -21.94 46.95
N SER A 452 65.81 -21.21 47.76
CA SER A 452 66.36 -20.39 48.85
C SER A 452 67.02 -21.23 49.93
N LYS A 453 66.45 -22.40 50.27
CA LYS A 453 67.03 -23.36 51.22
C LYS A 453 68.34 -23.97 50.68
N VAL A 454 68.36 -24.43 49.44
CA VAL A 454 69.56 -24.97 48.79
C VAL A 454 70.65 -23.91 48.67
N LYS A 455 70.30 -22.66 48.33
CA LYS A 455 71.24 -21.53 48.31
C LYS A 455 71.89 -21.29 49.68
N LYS A 456 71.12 -21.38 50.77
CA LYS A 456 71.67 -21.27 52.14
C LYS A 456 72.62 -22.42 52.46
N GLN A 457 72.23 -23.66 52.17
CA GLN A 457 73.07 -24.85 52.36
C GLN A 457 74.37 -24.78 51.54
N TYR A 458 74.31 -24.28 50.31
CA TYR A 458 75.50 -24.04 49.49
C TYR A 458 76.43 -23.00 50.12
N GLN A 459 75.89 -21.89 50.66
CA GLN A 459 76.68 -20.89 51.38
C GLN A 459 77.33 -21.45 52.65
N GLU A 460 76.60 -22.29 53.41
CA GLU A 460 77.12 -23.02 54.57
C GLU A 460 78.28 -23.95 54.17
N LYS A 461 78.13 -24.76 53.10
CA LYS A 461 79.20 -25.63 52.59
C LYS A 461 80.39 -24.87 52.01
N MET A 462 80.18 -23.72 51.36
CA MET A 462 81.26 -22.84 50.94
C MET A 462 82.05 -22.27 52.13
N ALA A 463 81.38 -21.95 53.25
CA ALA A 463 82.04 -21.53 54.47
C ALA A 463 82.83 -22.69 55.11
N GLU A 464 82.23 -23.87 55.24
CA GLU A 464 82.91 -25.10 55.72
C GLU A 464 84.18 -25.41 54.91
N LEU A 465 84.08 -25.35 53.57
CA LEU A 465 85.22 -25.54 52.66
C LEU A 465 86.32 -24.49 52.90
N ALA A 466 85.96 -23.22 53.07
CA ALA A 466 86.92 -22.16 53.38
C ALA A 466 87.61 -22.37 54.75
N HIS A 467 86.90 -22.89 55.75
CA HIS A 467 87.51 -23.29 57.03
C HIS A 467 88.42 -24.52 56.89
N ALA A 468 88.05 -25.51 56.07
CA ALA A 468 88.89 -26.67 55.79
C ALA A 468 90.19 -26.28 55.06
N ASN A 469 90.09 -25.44 54.02
CA ASN A 469 91.26 -24.93 53.29
C ASN A 469 92.23 -24.19 54.20
N ARG A 470 91.76 -23.33 55.12
CA ARG A 470 92.63 -22.66 56.10
C ARG A 470 93.38 -23.64 57.02
N ARG A 471 92.76 -24.76 57.41
CA ARG A 471 93.45 -25.82 58.17
C ARG A 471 94.50 -26.53 57.33
N VAL A 472 94.21 -26.81 56.05
CA VAL A 472 95.20 -27.36 55.12
C VAL A 472 96.37 -26.39 54.94
N GLU A 473 96.12 -25.10 54.74
CA GLU A 473 97.14 -24.05 54.68
C GLU A 473 97.99 -23.99 55.96
N GLN A 474 97.37 -24.10 57.14
CA GLN A 474 98.08 -24.18 58.43
C GLN A 474 99.01 -25.39 58.47
N HIS A 475 98.50 -26.60 58.22
CA HIS A 475 99.29 -27.83 58.19
C HIS A 475 100.38 -27.80 57.12
N GLU A 476 100.14 -27.17 55.96
CA GLU A 476 101.18 -26.92 54.97
C GLU A 476 102.32 -26.05 55.52
N THR A 477 102.02 -25.01 56.31
CA THR A 477 103.07 -24.19 56.94
C THR A 477 103.81 -24.95 58.04
N GLU A 478 103.13 -25.81 58.81
CA GLU A 478 103.74 -26.70 59.81
C GLU A 478 104.68 -27.71 59.13
N VAL A 479 104.22 -28.38 58.07
CA VAL A 479 105.03 -29.29 57.26
C VAL A 479 106.23 -28.55 56.64
N LYS A 480 106.09 -27.30 56.18
CA LYS A 480 107.21 -26.48 55.70
C LYS A 480 108.22 -26.19 56.82
N LYS A 481 107.77 -25.83 58.03
CA LYS A 481 108.65 -25.64 59.21
C LYS A 481 109.36 -26.93 59.62
N LEU A 482 108.65 -28.05 59.68
CA LEU A 482 109.23 -29.36 60.03
C LEU A 482 110.25 -29.81 58.98
N ARG A 483 110.00 -29.58 57.68
CA ARG A 483 110.99 -29.83 56.62
C ARG A 483 112.26 -28.99 56.82
N LEU A 484 112.13 -27.69 57.10
CA LEU A 484 113.29 -26.84 57.40
C LEU A 484 114.04 -27.32 58.65
N ARG A 485 113.35 -27.71 59.73
CA ARG A 485 114.02 -28.27 60.92
C ARG A 485 114.71 -29.61 60.64
N VAL A 486 114.16 -30.45 59.74
CA VAL A 486 114.83 -31.67 59.27
C VAL A 486 116.05 -31.34 58.41
N GLU A 487 116.02 -30.28 57.61
CA GLU A 487 117.20 -29.81 56.85
C GLU A 487 118.29 -29.23 57.78
N GLU A 488 117.91 -28.49 58.83
CA GLU A 488 118.81 -28.06 59.90
C GLU A 488 119.42 -29.25 60.64
N LEU A 489 118.61 -30.20 61.13
CA LEU A 489 119.08 -31.40 61.84
C LEU A 489 120.01 -32.26 60.97
N LYS A 490 119.78 -32.34 59.65
CA LYS A 490 120.71 -33.01 58.72
C LYS A 490 122.05 -32.28 58.61
N LYS A 491 122.04 -30.96 58.69
CA LYS A 491 123.27 -30.15 58.69
C LYS A 491 124.01 -30.26 60.03
N GLU A 492 123.29 -30.22 61.14
CA GLU A 492 123.83 -30.47 62.50
C GLU A 492 124.44 -31.89 62.59
N LEU A 493 123.77 -32.90 62.02
CA LEU A 493 124.29 -34.27 61.92
C LEU A 493 125.58 -34.34 61.09
N GLY A 494 125.59 -33.74 59.89
CA GLY A 494 126.81 -33.71 59.06
C GLY A 494 127.98 -32.99 59.74
N GLN A 495 127.70 -31.94 60.54
CA GLN A 495 128.72 -31.27 61.35
C GLN A 495 129.24 -32.18 62.48
N ALA A 496 128.37 -32.94 63.14
CA ALA A 496 128.78 -33.92 64.15
C ALA A 496 129.56 -35.10 63.55
N GLU A 497 129.25 -35.51 62.32
CA GLU A 497 130.01 -36.49 61.54
C GLU A 497 131.41 -35.94 61.18
N ASP A 498 131.51 -34.68 60.70
CA ASP A 498 132.78 -33.99 60.45
C ASP A 498 133.64 -33.88 61.73
N GLU A 499 133.03 -33.51 62.87
CA GLU A 499 133.70 -33.44 64.18
C GLU A 499 134.16 -34.82 64.66
N LEU A 500 133.38 -35.87 64.43
CA LEU A 500 133.74 -37.25 64.75
C LEU A 500 134.91 -37.74 63.90
N ASP A 501 134.94 -37.39 62.61
CA ASP A 501 136.06 -37.70 61.71
C ASP A 501 137.31 -36.90 62.09
N GLU A 502 137.17 -35.64 62.51
CA GLU A 502 138.28 -34.85 63.05
C GLU A 502 138.80 -35.45 64.37
N ALA A 503 137.92 -35.89 65.28
CA ALA A 503 138.29 -36.61 66.49
C ALA A 503 138.99 -37.95 66.17
N HIS A 504 138.51 -38.75 65.21
CA HIS A 504 139.21 -39.95 64.74
C HIS A 504 140.57 -39.63 64.09
N ASN A 505 140.70 -38.48 63.43
CA ASN A 505 141.98 -38.00 62.92
C ASN A 505 142.93 -37.57 64.04
N GLN A 506 142.42 -36.94 65.11
CA GLN A 506 143.19 -36.62 66.32
C GLN A 506 143.62 -37.90 67.04
N THR A 507 142.73 -38.87 67.26
CA THR A 507 143.04 -40.19 67.82
C THR A 507 144.12 -40.90 66.99
N ARG A 508 144.02 -40.91 65.65
CA ARG A 508 145.07 -41.46 64.77
C ARG A 508 146.40 -40.71 64.88
N LYS A 509 146.42 -39.39 65.13
CA LYS A 509 147.66 -38.62 65.38
C LYS A 509 148.26 -38.96 66.75
N LEU A 510 147.43 -39.01 67.79
CA LEU A 510 147.84 -39.36 69.15
C LEU A 510 148.35 -40.81 69.23
N GLN A 511 147.73 -41.75 68.49
CA GLN A 511 148.18 -43.13 68.41
C GLN A 511 149.59 -43.22 67.81
N ARG A 512 149.86 -42.55 66.68
CA ARG A 512 151.23 -42.52 66.11
C ARG A 512 152.25 -41.92 67.09
N SER A 513 151.88 -40.85 67.79
CA SER A 513 152.73 -40.24 68.82
C SER A 513 152.97 -41.18 70.01
N LEU A 514 151.97 -41.96 70.40
CA LEU A 514 152.10 -43.00 71.43
C LEU A 514 153.01 -44.13 70.95
N ASP A 515 152.83 -44.61 69.72
CA ASP A 515 153.67 -45.65 69.12
C ASP A 515 155.15 -45.17 69.03
N GLU A 516 155.39 -43.92 68.62
CA GLU A 516 156.73 -43.27 68.64
C GLU A 516 157.33 -43.19 70.06
N GLN A 517 156.52 -42.91 71.09
CA GLN A 517 156.97 -42.91 72.49
C GLN A 517 157.24 -44.33 73.02
N VAL A 518 156.47 -45.33 72.56
CA VAL A 518 156.72 -46.75 72.87
C VAL A 518 158.04 -47.20 72.23
N GLU A 519 158.28 -46.91 70.94
CA GLU A 519 159.56 -47.20 70.29
C GLU A 519 160.75 -46.52 70.99
N GLN A 520 160.60 -45.27 71.47
CA GLN A 520 161.63 -44.60 72.26
C GLN A 520 161.87 -45.33 73.60
N THR A 521 160.81 -45.80 74.26
CA THR A 521 160.90 -46.53 75.53
C THR A 521 161.58 -47.88 75.34
N GLU A 522 161.20 -48.63 74.30
CA GLU A 522 161.81 -49.92 73.93
C GLU A 522 163.30 -49.75 73.59
N ASN A 523 163.67 -48.73 72.82
CA ASN A 523 165.07 -48.42 72.52
C ASN A 523 165.89 -48.10 73.79
N LEU A 524 165.32 -47.38 74.76
CA LEU A 524 165.97 -47.13 76.04
C LEU A 524 166.07 -48.41 76.90
N GLN A 525 165.09 -49.31 76.81
CA GLN A 525 165.12 -50.62 77.45
C GLN A 525 166.24 -51.50 76.90
N VAL A 526 166.41 -51.56 75.57
CA VAL A 526 167.52 -52.27 74.92
C VAL A 526 168.88 -51.70 75.36
N GLN A 527 169.00 -50.37 75.50
CA GLN A 527 170.23 -49.75 76.02
C GLN A 527 170.51 -50.13 77.49
N LEU A 528 169.47 -50.24 78.34
CA LEU A 528 169.60 -50.71 79.72
C LEU A 528 170.07 -52.17 79.79
N GLU A 529 169.52 -53.07 78.97
CA GLU A 529 169.97 -54.47 78.91
C GLU A 529 171.43 -54.61 78.42
N HIS A 530 171.83 -53.77 77.45
CA HIS A 530 173.20 -53.76 76.93
C HIS A 530 174.23 -53.30 77.98
N LEU A 531 173.84 -52.34 78.83
CA LEU A 531 174.64 -51.90 79.97
C LEU A 531 174.67 -52.93 81.11
N GLN A 532 173.54 -53.59 81.41
CA GLN A 532 173.48 -54.67 82.39
C GLN A 532 174.36 -55.87 82.01
N SER A 533 174.47 -56.20 80.72
CA SER A 533 175.30 -57.32 80.25
C SER A 533 176.81 -57.11 80.41
N ARG A 534 177.30 -55.85 80.47
CA ARG A 534 178.74 -55.56 80.62
C ARG A 534 179.23 -55.52 82.07
N LEU A 535 178.33 -55.49 83.07
CA LEU A 535 178.68 -55.28 84.48
C LEU A 535 178.63 -56.57 85.34
N ARG A 536 178.99 -57.74 84.78
CA ARG A 536 178.86 -59.06 85.44
C ARG A 536 180.15 -59.65 86.04
N ARG A 537 181.19 -58.84 86.28
CA ARG A 537 182.40 -59.23 87.05
C ARG A 537 182.72 -58.15 88.10
N GLN A 538 182.84 -58.59 89.36
CA GLN A 538 183.28 -57.84 90.55
C GLN A 538 182.25 -56.95 91.30
N GLN A 539 181.26 -57.62 91.91
CA GLN A 539 180.84 -57.48 93.33
C GLN A 539 180.14 -56.20 93.88
N ASN A 540 178.77 -56.21 93.87
CA ASN A 540 177.81 -55.71 94.90
C ASN A 540 177.85 -54.21 95.38
N PRO A 541 176.86 -53.68 96.17
CA PRO A 541 175.47 -54.10 96.48
C PRO A 541 174.39 -52.96 96.45
N GLY A 542 173.12 -53.29 96.81
CA GLY A 542 172.13 -52.38 97.44
C GLY A 542 171.16 -51.63 96.49
N LEU A 543 169.84 -51.45 96.72
CA LEU A 543 168.93 -51.17 97.88
C LEU A 543 168.47 -49.69 97.97
N PHE A 544 167.13 -49.52 98.02
CA PHE A 544 166.28 -48.40 98.53
C PHE A 544 165.68 -47.31 97.59
N GLY A 545 164.39 -46.99 97.82
CA GLY A 545 163.59 -45.88 97.22
C GLY A 545 162.54 -46.31 96.17
N LYS A 546 161.21 -46.11 96.24
CA LYS A 546 160.19 -45.88 97.32
C LYS A 546 159.38 -44.55 97.28
N MET A 547 158.13 -44.61 96.75
CA MET A 547 157.02 -43.59 96.75
C MET A 547 157.24 -42.39 95.79
N ARG A 548 156.23 -41.77 95.10
CA ARG A 548 154.74 -41.86 95.14
C ARG A 548 154.10 -41.30 93.83
N THR A 549 152.75 -41.29 93.78
CA THR A 549 151.76 -40.52 92.96
C THR A 549 151.24 -41.02 91.59
N SER A 550 149.90 -41.12 91.52
CA SER A 550 149.00 -41.25 90.35
C SER A 550 148.83 -39.91 89.59
N PRO A 551 148.13 -39.82 88.41
CA PRO A 551 146.64 -39.79 88.39
C PRO A 551 145.87 -40.25 87.11
N SER A 552 144.59 -40.64 87.30
CA SER A 552 143.34 -40.36 86.51
C SER A 552 143.17 -40.59 84.97
N SER A 553 141.91 -40.87 84.57
CA SER A 553 141.28 -40.76 83.20
C SER A 553 141.53 -41.94 82.23
N ARG A 554 140.63 -42.42 81.33
CA ARG A 554 139.16 -42.31 81.07
C ARG A 554 138.71 -43.35 79.99
N PHE A 555 137.41 -43.74 79.98
CA PHE A 555 136.61 -44.34 78.87
C PHE A 555 136.95 -45.80 78.38
N VAL A 556 136.04 -46.79 78.16
CA VAL A 556 134.68 -46.92 77.50
C VAL A 556 134.82 -47.31 75.99
N PRO A 557 133.97 -48.14 75.31
CA PRO A 557 132.54 -48.50 75.56
C PRO A 557 132.05 -49.98 75.38
N GLU A 558 130.73 -50.18 75.60
CA GLU A 558 129.76 -51.09 74.91
C GLU A 558 129.88 -52.65 75.02
N ASP A 559 128.80 -53.45 75.12
CA ASP A 559 127.34 -53.17 75.22
C ASP A 559 126.51 -54.39 75.77
N ALA A 560 125.19 -54.19 75.89
CA ALA A 560 124.05 -55.15 75.91
C ALA A 560 123.28 -55.47 77.22
N ASP A 561 121.99 -55.07 77.18
CA ASP A 561 120.75 -55.64 77.76
C ASP A 561 120.41 -55.58 79.28
N ALA A 562 119.57 -54.56 79.59
CA ALA A 562 118.31 -54.56 80.38
C ALA A 562 118.23 -55.22 81.79
N PRO A 563 117.51 -54.63 82.80
CA PRO A 563 116.13 -54.12 82.64
C PRO A 563 115.62 -53.00 83.62
N LEU A 564 114.30 -52.72 83.57
CA LEU A 564 113.42 -52.08 84.58
C LEU A 564 113.61 -50.58 84.97
N SER A 565 112.65 -49.71 84.58
CA SER A 565 111.59 -49.17 85.47
C SER A 565 110.70 -48.09 84.79
N ASP A 566 109.43 -48.03 85.23
CA ASP A 566 108.40 -46.96 85.14
C ASP A 566 108.88 -45.58 85.68
N PRO A 567 108.12 -44.44 85.60
CA PRO A 567 106.67 -44.29 85.34
C PRO A 567 106.22 -43.09 84.43
N ASP A 568 104.90 -42.82 84.45
CA ASP A 568 104.16 -41.56 84.23
C ASP A 568 103.92 -41.00 82.81
N GLU A 569 102.62 -40.90 82.45
CA GLU A 569 101.87 -39.80 81.81
C GLU A 569 100.47 -40.37 81.46
N ASP A 570 99.43 -40.21 82.29
CA ASP A 570 98.59 -39.03 82.58
C ASP A 570 97.32 -38.89 81.71
N GLU A 571 96.18 -38.81 82.41
CA GLU A 571 94.88 -38.22 82.04
C GLU A 571 94.06 -38.76 80.84
N GLU A 572 93.24 -39.79 81.08
CA GLU A 572 92.01 -40.06 80.29
C GLU A 572 90.77 -39.33 80.87
N GLU A 573 90.23 -38.41 80.06
CA GLU A 573 88.82 -38.05 79.85
C GLU A 573 87.81 -38.08 81.03
N GLU A 574 87.47 -36.91 81.57
CA GLU A 574 86.11 -36.63 82.09
C GLU A 574 85.27 -35.74 81.15
N ARG A 575 84.14 -36.32 80.72
CA ARG A 575 82.79 -35.72 80.74
C ARG A 575 82.44 -34.48 79.87
N GLN A 576 81.50 -34.78 78.97
CA GLN A 576 80.13 -34.19 78.92
C GLN A 576 79.84 -32.86 78.18
N LEU A 577 78.61 -32.83 77.63
CA LEU A 577 77.81 -31.66 77.20
C LEU A 577 78.26 -30.99 75.87
N GLN A 578 77.38 -30.43 75.02
CA GLN A 578 75.91 -30.53 74.87
C GLN A 578 75.52 -29.93 73.50
N ILE A 579 74.48 -30.47 72.84
CA ILE A 579 73.85 -29.90 71.63
C ILE A 579 73.25 -28.51 71.97
N PRO A 580 73.56 -27.43 71.23
CA PRO A 580 72.78 -27.04 70.04
C PRO A 580 73.57 -26.97 68.73
#